data_AF-B5EHH9-F1
#
_entry.id   AF-B5EHH9-F1
#
_cell.length_a   1.000
_cell.length_b   1.000
_cell.length_c   1.000
_cell.angle_alpha   90.00
_cell.angle_beta   90.00
_cell.angle_gamma   90.00
#
_symmetry.space_group_name_H-M   'P 1'
#
loop_
_entity.id
_entity.type
_entity.pdbx_description
1 polymer ?
#
loop_
_entity_poly.entity_id
_entity_poly.type
_entity_poly.pdbx_seq_one_letter_code
_entity_poly.pdbx_strand_id
1 'polypeptide(L)' 'MRVFYFSPESGVYQGEGFLDERDLERVEALTPIAPPRYAKGEVPVFNATTQSWMLLKVPQKPHLSQ' A
#
# COMPACT_ATOMS: atom_id res chain seq x y z
N MET A 1 1.13 12.96 -12.14
CA MET A 1 2.05 11.90 -11.70
C MET A 1 1.31 10.67 -11.20
N ARG A 2 1.94 9.49 -11.25
CA ARG A 2 1.39 8.27 -10.66
C ARG A 2 1.47 8.37 -9.14
N VAL A 3 0.43 7.91 -8.45
CA VAL A 3 0.34 7.85 -6.98
C VAL A 3 -0.14 6.48 -6.54
N PHE A 4 0.13 6.16 -5.28
CA PHE A 4 -0.19 4.88 -4.66
C PHE A 4 -0.99 5.14 -3.40
N TYR A 5 -2.22 4.63 -3.38
CA TYR A 5 -3.14 4.80 -2.27
C TYR A 5 -2.88 3.75 -1.21
N PHE A 6 -3.00 4.15 0.05
CA PHE A 6 -2.93 3.25 1.19
C PHE A 6 -4.05 3.56 2.18
N SER A 7 -4.42 2.60 3.02
CA SER A 7 -5.34 2.84 4.14
C SER A 7 -4.65 3.71 5.19
N PRO A 8 -5.20 4.86 5.62
CA PRO A 8 -4.57 5.69 6.65
C PRO A 8 -4.52 4.99 8.01
N GLU A 9 -5.45 4.06 8.26
CA GLU A 9 -5.55 3.31 9.51
C GLU A 9 -4.55 2.15 9.59
N SER A 10 -4.32 1.45 8.48
CA SER A 10 -3.55 0.20 8.46
C SER A 10 -2.29 0.24 7.61
N GLY A 11 -2.12 1.27 6.78
CA GLY A 11 -1.07 1.38 5.77
C GLY A 11 -1.24 0.47 4.56
N VAL A 12 -2.23 -0.42 4.53
CA VAL A 12 -2.40 -1.41 3.45
C VAL A 12 -2.56 -0.74 2.09
N TYR A 13 -1.80 -1.21 1.09
CA TYR A 13 -1.91 -0.75 -0.30
C TYR A 13 -3.30 -1.01 -0.89
N GLN A 14 -3.88 0.01 -1.53
CA GLN A 14 -5.24 -0.03 -2.09
C GLN A 14 -5.29 0.13 -3.61
N GLY A 15 -4.14 0.35 -4.26
CA GLY A 15 -4.05 0.54 -5.70
C GLY A 15 -3.38 1.85 -6.07
N GLU A 16 -3.48 2.21 -7.35
CA GLU A 16 -2.77 3.33 -7.94
C GLU A 16 -3.69 4.21 -8.76
N GLY A 17 -3.27 5.46 -8.95
CA GLY A 17 -3.96 6.42 -9.80
C GLY A 17 -3.03 7.50 -10.30
N PHE A 18 -3.62 8.56 -10.85
CA PHE A 18 -2.91 9.72 -11.36
C PHE A 18 -3.48 11.00 -10.75
N LEU A 19 -2.61 11.87 -10.25
CA LEU A 19 -2.94 13.19 -9.71
C LEU A 19 -1.98 14.23 -10.26
N ASP A 20 -2.41 15.49 -10.32
CA ASP A 20 -1.51 16.61 -10.56
C ASP A 20 -0.63 16.83 -9.33
N GLU A 21 0.62 17.27 -9.51
CA GLU A 21 1.54 17.54 -8.40
C GLU A 21 0.98 18.61 -7.44
N ARG A 22 0.19 19.55 -7.97
CA ARG A 22 -0.45 20.62 -7.19
C ARG A 22 -1.53 20.12 -6.23
N ASP A 23 -2.07 18.93 -6.47
CA ASP A 23 -3.14 18.34 -5.65
C ASP A 23 -2.59 17.41 -4.57
N LEU A 24 -1.28 17.11 -4.57
CA LEU A 24 -0.66 16.11 -3.69
C LEU A 24 -0.75 16.48 -2.20
N GLU A 25 -0.61 17.77 -1.88
CA GLU A 25 -0.63 18.27 -0.49
C GLU A 25 -2.03 18.24 0.15
N ARG A 26 -3.09 18.02 -0.65
CA ARG A 26 -4.49 18.13 -0.21
C ARG A 26 -5.14 16.79 0.08
N VAL A 27 -4.45 15.69 -0.22
CA VAL A 27 -5.02 14.35 -0.18
C VAL A 27 -4.22 13.49 0.78
N GLU A 28 -4.87 13.05 1.84
CA GLU A 28 -4.29 12.09 2.78
C GLU A 28 -4.25 10.68 2.17
N ALA A 29 -3.42 9.81 2.76
CA ALA A 29 -3.40 8.39 2.45
C ALA A 29 -2.96 8.02 1.01
N LEU A 30 -2.08 8.84 0.43
CA LEU A 30 -1.37 8.52 -0.80
C LEU A 30 0.11 8.84 -0.72
N THR A 31 0.89 8.24 -1.61
CA THR A 31 2.32 8.51 -1.74
C THR A 31 2.75 8.41 -3.20
N PRO A 32 3.74 9.21 -3.65
CA PRO A 32 4.35 9.03 -4.95
C PRO A 32 5.34 7.85 -4.99
N ILE A 33 5.67 7.27 -3.83
CA ILE A 33 6.60 6.15 -3.70
C ILE A 33 5.88 4.86 -4.10
N ALA A 34 6.40 4.17 -5.11
CA ALA A 34 5.81 2.89 -5.54
C ALA A 34 5.99 1.79 -4.49
N PRO A 35 4.99 0.92 -4.30
CA PRO A 35 5.18 -0.29 -3.51
C PRO A 35 6.22 -1.20 -4.20
N PRO A 36 6.98 -1.98 -3.42
CA PRO A 36 7.87 -2.99 -3.97
C PRO A 36 7.04 -4.06 -4.70
N ARG A 37 7.69 -4.87 -5.55
CA ARG A 37 7.04 -6.07 -6.09
C ARG A 37 6.68 -7.01 -4.94
N TYR A 38 5.48 -7.57 -4.99
CA TYR A 38 4.96 -8.51 -4.00
C TYR A 38 4.34 -9.72 -4.69
N ALA A 39 4.44 -10.88 -4.03
CA ALA A 39 3.87 -12.12 -4.50
C ALA A 39 2.50 -12.40 -3.86
N LYS A 40 1.82 -13.44 -4.35
CA LYS A 40 0.60 -13.93 -3.70
C LYS A 40 0.90 -14.32 -2.25
N GLY A 41 0.12 -13.77 -1.32
CA GLY A 41 0.31 -13.97 0.12
C GLY A 41 1.21 -12.91 0.77
N GLU A 42 1.66 -11.91 0.02
CA GLU A 42 2.32 -10.73 0.55
C GLU A 42 1.42 -9.50 0.36
N VAL A 43 1.43 -8.60 1.35
CA VAL A 43 0.67 -7.36 1.33
C VAL A 43 1.62 -6.19 1.59
N PRO A 44 1.75 -5.23 0.67
CA PRO A 44 2.46 -3.99 0.93
C PRO A 44 1.71 -3.13 1.94
N VAL A 45 2.45 -2.62 2.92
CA VAL A 45 1.97 -1.72 3.96
C VAL A 45 2.88 -0.50 4.02
N PHE A 46 2.32 0.69 3.80
CA PHE A 46 3.03 1.96 3.88
C PHE A 46 3.09 2.44 5.33
N ASN A 47 4.28 2.78 5.78
CA ASN A 47 4.50 3.48 7.03
C ASN A 47 4.68 4.96 6.72
N ALA A 48 3.68 5.78 7.07
CA ALA A 48 3.69 7.22 6.83
C ALA A 48 4.78 7.94 7.63
N THR A 49 5.15 7.44 8.82
CA THR A 49 6.19 8.02 9.68
C THR A 49 7.58 7.86 9.06
N THR A 50 7.88 6.68 8.50
CA THR A 50 9.17 6.41 7.84
C THR A 50 9.14 6.63 6.34
N GLN A 51 7.98 7.02 5.79
CA GLN A 51 7.70 7.18 4.36
C GLN A 51 8.20 6.00 3.52
N SER A 52 7.95 4.77 3.96
CA SER A 52 8.46 3.57 3.31
C SER A 52 7.46 2.43 3.30
N TRP A 53 7.60 1.55 2.31
CA TRP A 53 6.81 0.33 2.19
C TRP A 53 7.47 -0.84 2.92
N MET A 54 6.65 -1.64 3.58
CA MET A 54 7.01 -2.94 4.13
C MET A 54 6.16 -4.02 3.46
N LEU A 55 6.69 -5.24 3.36
CA LEU A 55 5.91 -6.40 2.91
C LEU A 55 5.57 -7.28 4.12
N LEU A 56 4.28 -7.47 4.36
CA LEU A 56 3.79 -8.39 5.37
C LEU A 56 3.35 -9.69 4.72
N LYS A 57 3.71 -10.82 5.32
CA LYS A 57 3.21 -12.13 4.92
C LYS A 57 1.84 -12.37 5.53
N VAL A 58 0.87 -12.71 4.70
CA VAL A 58 -0.43 -13.20 5.15
C VAL A 58 -0.29 -14.68 5.47
N PRO A 59 -0.57 -15.11 6.71
CA PRO A 59 -0.57 -16.53 7.04
C PRO A 59 -1.58 -17.24 6.14
N GLN A 60 -1.12 -18.19 5.33
CA GLN A 60 -2.04 -19.08 4.64
C GLN A 60 -2.68 -19.96 5.70
N LYS A 61 -3.98 -19.78 5.97
CA LYS A 61 -4.72 -20.79 6.71
C LYS A 61 -4.64 -22.08 5.87
N PRO A 62 -4.12 -23.20 6.40
CA PRO A 62 -4.23 -24.46 5.69
C PRO A 62 -5.71 -24.69 5.40
N HIS A 63 -6.04 -25.00 4.15
CA HIS A 63 -7.39 -25.43 3.80
C HIS A 63 -7.78 -26.56 4.76
N LEU A 64 -8.70 -26.27 5.67
CA LEU A 64 -9.46 -27.31 6.34
C LEU A 64 -10.35 -27.92 5.28
N SER A 65 -9.85 -28.97 4.62
CA SER A 65 -10.68 -29.87 3.84
C SER A 65 -11.73 -30.45 4.79
N GLN A 66 -13.00 -30.11 4.59
CA GLN A 66 -14.13 -30.88 5.11
C GLN A 66 -14.50 -31.96 4.10
#